data_AF-A0A154IA23-F1
#
_entry.id   AF-A0A154IA23-F1
#
_cell.length_a   1.000
_cell.length_b   1.000
_cell.length_c   1.000
_cell.angle_alpha   90.00
_cell.angle_beta   90.00
_cell.angle_gamma   90.00
#
_symmetry.space_group_name_H-M   'P 1'
#
loop_
_entity.id
_entity.type
_entity.pdbx_description
1 polymer ?
#
loop_
_entity_poly.entity_id
_entity_poly.type
_entity_poly.pdbx_seq_one_letter_code
_entity_poly.pdbx_strand_id
1 'polypeptide(L)'
;MWNLLVQTFTWWNGQTMGTRFATWRFGKRVGEDEFGNVYYEGGMSSYGLPKRWVIYKGYAEASAIPPGWHGWMHHRTDVPPSKENYVAKEWQKPHRPNHTGSPQAYRPPGSIAVPGERPRVTGDYDAWTPGNLDGSTGRSQDPAFGHN
;
A
#
# COMPACT_ATOMS: atom_id res chain seq x y z
N MET A 1 -8.48 29.26 -21.29
CA MET A 1 -9.33 28.60 -22.31
C MET A 1 -9.05 27.10 -22.44
N TRP A 2 -7.79 26.64 -22.41
CA TRP A 2 -7.41 25.21 -22.45
C TRP A 2 -8.01 24.33 -21.33
N ASN A 3 -8.17 24.88 -20.11
CA ASN A 3 -8.68 24.15 -18.94
C ASN A 3 -10.14 23.66 -19.04
N LEU A 4 -10.97 24.24 -19.92
CA LEU A 4 -12.38 23.84 -20.06
C LEU A 4 -12.54 22.58 -20.92
N LEU A 5 -11.74 22.43 -21.98
CA LEU A 5 -11.78 21.27 -22.88
C LEU A 5 -11.25 20.00 -22.20
N VAL A 6 -10.21 20.13 -21.37
CA VAL A 6 -9.71 19.01 -20.56
C VAL A 6 -10.78 18.59 -19.53
N GLN A 7 -11.49 19.53 -18.89
CA GLN A 7 -12.55 19.18 -17.93
C GLN A 7 -13.77 18.50 -18.58
N THR A 8 -14.11 18.79 -19.84
CA THR A 8 -15.21 18.12 -20.55
C THR A 8 -14.82 16.74 -21.07
N PHE A 9 -13.59 16.57 -21.57
CA PHE A 9 -13.13 15.30 -22.16
C PHE A 9 -12.35 14.39 -21.22
N THR A 10 -11.86 14.88 -20.09
CA THR A 10 -11.24 14.06 -19.04
C THR A 10 -12.01 14.18 -17.73
N TRP A 11 -13.32 13.93 -17.79
CA TRP A 11 -14.19 13.90 -16.61
C TRP A 11 -13.80 12.83 -15.57
N TRP A 12 -12.90 11.91 -15.95
CA TRP A 12 -12.26 10.92 -15.07
C TRP A 12 -10.96 11.40 -14.39
N ASN A 13 -10.37 12.54 -14.80
CA ASN A 13 -9.05 13.01 -14.31
C ASN A 13 -9.13 13.92 -13.06
N GLY A 14 -10.27 13.95 -12.38
CA GLY A 14 -10.41 14.72 -11.15
C GLY A 14 -11.87 14.93 -10.76
N GLN A 15 -12.11 15.94 -9.92
CA GLN A 15 -13.48 16.29 -9.53
C GLN A 15 -14.32 16.73 -10.73
N THR A 16 -15.39 15.99 -11.00
CA THR A 16 -16.41 16.45 -11.95
C THR A 16 -16.97 17.81 -11.50
N MET A 17 -17.36 18.65 -12.45
CA MET A 17 -17.95 19.97 -12.13
C MET A 17 -19.17 19.86 -11.20
N GLY A 18 -19.95 18.77 -11.33
CA GLY A 18 -21.06 18.45 -10.43
C GLY A 18 -20.62 18.23 -8.98
N THR A 19 -19.53 17.48 -8.75
CA THR A 19 -18.95 17.30 -7.41
C THR A 19 -18.48 18.63 -6.81
N ARG A 20 -17.89 19.53 -7.62
CA ARG A 20 -17.44 20.85 -7.16
C ARG A 20 -18.62 21.71 -6.72
N PHE A 21 -19.68 21.77 -7.52
CA PHE A 21 -20.90 22.51 -7.18
C PHE A 21 -21.58 21.96 -5.93
N ALA A 22 -21.76 20.64 -5.84
CA ALA A 22 -22.36 20.01 -4.67
C ALA A 22 -21.52 20.23 -3.40
N THR A 23 -20.19 20.15 -3.51
CA THR A 23 -19.29 20.41 -2.39
C THR A 23 -19.37 21.87 -1.96
N TRP A 24 -19.42 22.82 -2.89
CA TRP A 24 -19.58 24.24 -2.54
C TRP A 24 -20.92 24.51 -1.84
N ARG A 25 -22.01 23.87 -2.30
CA ARG A 25 -23.36 24.10 -1.78
C ARG A 25 -23.64 23.40 -0.45
N PHE A 26 -23.03 22.26 -0.19
CA PHE A 26 -23.38 21.37 0.93
C PHE A 26 -22.19 20.94 1.80
N GLY A 27 -20.95 21.18 1.36
CA GLY A 27 -19.74 20.71 2.02
C GLY A 27 -19.13 21.76 2.94
N LYS A 28 -18.89 21.38 4.18
CA LYS A 28 -18.02 22.07 5.12
C LYS A 28 -16.63 21.44 5.08
N ARG A 29 -15.61 22.23 4.77
CA ARG A 29 -14.21 21.77 4.78
C ARG A 29 -13.79 21.45 6.21
N VAL A 30 -13.32 20.23 6.45
CA VAL A 30 -12.91 19.72 7.77
C VAL A 30 -11.39 19.78 7.95
N GLY A 31 -10.65 19.49 6.88
CA GLY A 31 -9.19 19.52 6.88
C GLY A 31 -8.60 18.98 5.59
N GLU A 32 -7.28 18.87 5.58
CA GLU A 32 -6.48 18.37 4.48
C GLU A 32 -5.40 17.44 5.05
N ASP A 33 -5.05 16.40 4.31
CA ASP A 33 -3.95 15.50 4.69
C ASP A 33 -2.61 15.91 4.08
N GLU A 34 -1.55 15.18 4.46
CA GLU A 34 -0.18 15.37 3.96
C GLU A 34 -0.03 15.14 2.44
N PHE A 35 -0.97 14.43 1.81
CA PHE A 35 -0.99 14.18 0.37
C PHE A 35 -1.78 15.24 -0.41
N GLY A 36 -2.43 16.17 0.31
CA GLY A 36 -3.26 17.23 -0.23
C GLY A 36 -4.68 16.80 -0.58
N ASN A 37 -5.15 15.65 -0.09
CA ASN A 37 -6.56 15.30 -0.19
C ASN A 37 -7.36 16.13 0.82
N VAL A 38 -8.49 16.67 0.39
CA VAL A 38 -9.32 17.56 1.22
C VAL A 38 -10.58 16.84 1.64
N TYR A 39 -10.90 16.93 2.93
CA TYR A 39 -11.99 16.21 3.56
C TYR A 39 -13.15 17.16 3.89
N TYR A 40 -14.36 16.69 3.60
CA TYR A 40 -15.58 17.47 3.75
C TYR A 40 -16.62 16.69 4.54
N GLU A 41 -17.41 17.45 5.29
CA GLU A 41 -18.59 16.98 6.00
C GLU A 41 -19.80 17.79 5.55
N GLY A 42 -20.95 17.14 5.39
CA GLY A 42 -22.19 17.77 4.97
C GLY A 42 -23.33 17.48 5.93
N GLY A 43 -24.56 17.71 5.44
CA GLY A 43 -25.77 17.42 6.20
C GLY A 43 -25.95 15.94 6.54
N MET A 44 -27.02 15.64 7.26
CA MET A 44 -27.34 14.28 7.69
C MET A 44 -27.72 13.39 6.51
N SER A 45 -27.25 12.14 6.56
CA SER A 45 -27.74 11.06 5.72
C SER A 45 -29.09 10.55 6.23
N SER A 46 -29.76 9.74 5.42
CA SER A 46 -31.00 9.02 5.79
C SER A 46 -30.81 8.12 7.02
N TYR A 47 -29.57 7.75 7.34
CA TYR A 47 -29.21 6.93 8.49
C TYR A 47 -28.88 7.76 9.74
N GLY A 48 -29.08 9.08 9.71
CA GLY A 48 -28.79 9.95 10.86
C GLY A 48 -27.29 10.17 11.11
N LEU A 49 -26.43 9.82 10.15
CA LEU A 49 -24.98 10.08 10.22
C LEU A 49 -24.61 11.25 9.30
N PRO A 50 -23.65 12.10 9.69
CA PRO A 50 -23.16 13.16 8.82
C PRO A 50 -22.53 12.56 7.56
N LYS A 51 -22.86 13.11 6.40
CA LYS A 51 -22.24 12.70 5.14
C LYS A 51 -20.78 13.17 5.13
N ARG A 52 -19.84 12.24 4.96
CA ARG A 52 -18.40 12.53 4.87
C ARG A 52 -17.89 12.09 3.50
N TRP A 53 -17.07 12.92 2.86
CA TRP A 53 -16.43 12.57 1.58
C TRP A 53 -15.06 13.24 1.45
N VAL A 54 -14.25 12.71 0.53
CA VAL A 54 -12.91 13.21 0.22
C VAL A 54 -12.83 13.68 -1.21
N ILE A 55 -11.98 14.68 -1.41
CA ILE A 55 -11.60 15.22 -2.70
C ILE A 55 -10.11 14.97 -2.87
N TYR A 56 -9.77 14.01 -3.73
CA TYR A 56 -8.39 13.68 -4.01
C TYR A 56 -7.70 14.79 -4.81
N LYS A 57 -6.43 15.05 -4.52
CA LYS A 57 -5.62 16.00 -5.29
C LYS A 57 -5.31 15.51 -6.72
N GLY A 58 -5.27 14.19 -6.91
CA GLY A 58 -4.95 13.54 -8.17
C GLY A 58 -5.90 12.40 -8.50
N TYR A 59 -5.35 11.26 -8.90
CA TYR A 59 -6.14 10.06 -9.21
C TYR A 59 -6.98 9.63 -8.00
N ALA A 60 -8.27 9.39 -8.23
CA ALA A 60 -9.20 9.00 -7.17
C ALA A 60 -8.95 7.53 -6.79
N GLU A 61 -8.24 7.33 -5.69
CA GLU A 61 -7.78 6.02 -5.22
C GLU A 61 -8.10 5.88 -3.74
N ALA A 62 -8.95 4.91 -3.39
CA ALA A 62 -9.50 4.79 -2.04
C ALA A 62 -8.44 4.51 -0.97
N SER A 63 -7.37 3.80 -1.32
CA SER A 63 -6.31 3.48 -0.36
C SER A 63 -5.27 4.59 -0.19
N ALA A 64 -5.41 5.73 -0.88
CA ALA A 64 -4.58 6.92 -0.68
C ALA A 64 -5.00 7.75 0.55
N ILE A 65 -6.09 7.37 1.21
CA ILE A 65 -6.54 7.97 2.46
C ILE A 65 -5.65 7.45 3.60
N PRO A 66 -4.94 8.31 4.34
CA PRO A 66 -4.12 7.89 5.47
C PRO A 66 -4.98 7.35 6.63
N PRO A 67 -4.40 6.55 7.54
CA PRO A 67 -5.17 5.77 8.52
C PRO A 67 -6.09 6.59 9.44
N GLY A 68 -5.67 7.77 9.89
CA GLY A 68 -6.49 8.64 10.73
C GLY A 68 -7.72 9.15 9.99
N TRP A 69 -7.53 9.65 8.76
CA TRP A 69 -8.62 10.15 7.93
C TRP A 69 -9.55 9.01 7.47
N HIS A 70 -9.01 7.80 7.27
CA HIS A 70 -9.81 6.60 7.01
C HIS A 70 -10.66 6.21 8.23
N GLY A 71 -10.14 6.36 9.46
CA GLY A 71 -10.92 6.22 10.69
C GLY A 71 -12.14 7.13 10.72
N TRP A 72 -11.91 8.42 10.51
CA TRP A 72 -12.95 9.44 10.53
C TRP A 72 -13.95 9.27 9.38
N MET A 73 -13.49 9.00 8.16
CA MET A 73 -14.38 8.89 6.99
C MET A 73 -15.37 7.72 7.10
N HIS A 74 -14.94 6.62 7.70
CA HIS A 74 -15.76 5.43 7.92
C HIS A 74 -16.50 5.44 9.28
N HIS A 75 -16.65 6.61 9.89
CA HIS A 75 -17.36 6.81 11.17
C HIS A 75 -16.83 5.91 12.31
N ARG A 76 -15.56 5.51 12.27
CA ARG A 76 -14.90 4.80 13.38
C ARG A 76 -14.49 5.76 14.49
N THR A 77 -14.24 7.02 14.13
CA THR A 77 -13.96 8.12 15.05
C THR A 77 -14.82 9.33 14.68
N ASP A 78 -15.27 10.06 15.69
CA ASP A 78 -15.99 11.32 15.49
C ASP A 78 -15.05 12.50 15.29
N VAL A 79 -13.85 12.40 15.86
CA VAL A 79 -12.83 13.44 15.78
C VAL A 79 -12.01 13.25 14.50
N PRO A 80 -11.91 14.28 13.64
CA PRO A 80 -11.02 14.23 12.49
C PRO A 80 -9.56 14.41 12.94
N PRO A 81 -8.57 13.85 12.23
CA PRO A 81 -7.16 14.01 12.55
C PRO A 81 -6.70 15.46 12.63
N SER A 82 -7.36 16.38 11.90
CA SER A 82 -7.08 17.82 11.97
C SER A 82 -7.35 18.46 13.35
N LYS A 83 -8.12 17.78 14.21
CA LYS A 83 -8.43 18.20 15.58
C LYS A 83 -7.79 17.30 16.64
N GLU A 84 -7.05 16.28 16.23
CA GLU A 84 -6.34 15.39 17.14
C GLU A 84 -4.90 15.86 17.31
N ASN A 85 -4.40 15.83 18.56
CA ASN A 85 -2.99 16.08 18.85
C ASN A 85 -2.18 14.78 18.74
N TYR A 86 -2.23 14.14 17.56
CA TYR A 86 -1.56 12.87 17.33
C TYR A 86 -0.08 13.08 17.01
N VAL A 87 0.78 12.28 17.64
CA VAL A 87 2.22 12.23 17.37
C VAL A 87 2.58 10.84 16.87
N ALA A 88 3.19 10.75 15.69
CA ALA A 88 3.62 9.49 15.09
C ALA A 88 4.70 8.83 15.97
N LYS A 89 4.61 7.52 16.13
CA LYS A 89 5.59 6.73 16.90
C LYS A 89 6.80 6.38 16.03
N GLU A 90 7.96 6.19 16.63
CA GLU A 90 9.22 5.93 15.90
C GLU A 90 9.17 4.70 14.98
N TRP A 91 8.42 3.68 15.35
CA TRP A 91 8.25 2.45 14.56
C TRP A 91 7.21 2.57 13.44
N GLN A 92 6.46 3.68 13.40
CA GLN A 92 5.36 3.84 12.48
C GLN A 92 5.85 4.27 11.10
N LYS A 93 5.44 3.51 10.08
CA LYS A 93 5.77 3.81 8.70
C LYS A 93 4.83 4.89 8.14
N PRO A 94 5.32 5.76 7.24
CA PRO A 94 4.46 6.70 6.51
C PRO A 94 3.45 5.94 5.66
N HIS A 95 2.30 6.56 5.43
CA HIS A 95 1.25 5.98 4.62
C HIS A 95 1.73 5.79 3.17
N ARG A 96 1.37 4.65 2.58
CA ARG A 96 1.61 4.34 1.16
C ARG A 96 0.32 3.80 0.55
N PRO A 97 -0.13 4.34 -0.59
CA PRO A 97 -1.29 3.83 -1.30
C PRO A 97 -1.01 2.41 -1.84
N ASN A 98 -2.07 1.73 -2.23
CA ASN A 98 -1.99 0.39 -2.80
C ASN A 98 -1.32 0.42 -4.18
N HIS A 99 -0.21 -0.29 -4.28
CA HIS A 99 0.58 -0.42 -5.52
C HIS A 99 0.24 -1.68 -6.33
N THR A 100 -0.86 -2.38 -6.02
CA THR A 100 -1.28 -3.58 -6.77
C THR A 100 -1.41 -3.27 -8.26
N GLY A 101 -0.87 -4.15 -9.11
CA GLY A 101 -0.87 -3.96 -10.57
C GLY A 101 0.15 -2.95 -11.10
N SER A 102 0.93 -2.30 -10.23
CA SER A 102 2.02 -1.41 -10.62
C SER A 102 3.39 -2.11 -10.54
N PRO A 103 4.46 -1.53 -11.15
CA PRO A 103 5.83 -2.02 -10.97
C PRO A 103 6.25 -2.12 -9.50
N GLN A 104 5.75 -1.21 -8.66
CA GLN A 104 6.05 -1.11 -7.22
C GLN A 104 5.24 -2.08 -6.35
N ALA A 105 4.43 -2.97 -6.93
CA ALA A 105 3.70 -3.98 -6.18
C ALA A 105 4.65 -4.86 -5.34
N TYR A 106 4.28 -5.12 -4.10
CA TYR A 106 4.99 -6.09 -3.27
C TYR A 106 4.94 -7.47 -3.92
N ARG A 107 6.09 -8.13 -4.00
CA ARG A 107 6.21 -9.48 -4.52
C ARG A 107 6.93 -10.34 -3.49
N PRO A 108 6.37 -11.49 -3.10
CA PRO A 108 6.98 -12.33 -2.08
C PRO A 108 8.29 -12.94 -2.61
N PRO A 109 9.25 -13.22 -1.70
CA PRO A 109 10.48 -13.92 -2.07
C PRO A 109 10.16 -15.29 -2.68
N GLY A 110 10.84 -15.64 -3.77
CA GLY A 110 10.57 -16.87 -4.52
C GLY A 110 9.45 -16.76 -5.58
N SER A 111 8.75 -15.62 -5.69
CA SER A 111 7.85 -15.41 -6.82
C SER A 111 8.61 -15.25 -8.14
N ILE A 112 8.05 -15.79 -9.23
CA ILE A 112 8.63 -15.72 -10.59
C ILE A 112 8.86 -14.29 -11.08
N ALA A 113 8.15 -13.33 -10.51
CA ALA A 113 8.18 -11.93 -10.91
C ALA A 113 9.21 -11.09 -10.12
N VAL A 114 9.92 -11.68 -9.15
CA VAL A 114 11.05 -11.04 -8.46
C VAL A 114 12.34 -11.44 -9.18
N PRO A 115 13.04 -10.50 -9.82
CA PRO A 115 14.40 -10.76 -10.27
C PRO A 115 15.29 -10.89 -9.02
N GLY A 116 15.77 -12.10 -8.75
CA GLY A 116 16.62 -12.39 -7.59
C GLY A 116 16.93 -13.88 -7.46
N GLU A 117 17.91 -14.20 -6.61
CA GLU A 117 18.20 -15.59 -6.25
C GLU A 117 16.96 -16.25 -5.63
N ARG A 118 16.66 -17.47 -6.07
CA ARG A 118 15.68 -18.31 -5.37
C ARG A 118 16.09 -18.35 -3.90
N PRO A 119 15.16 -18.18 -2.94
CA PRO A 119 15.51 -18.29 -1.54
C PRO A 119 16.28 -19.59 -1.35
N ARG A 120 17.50 -19.51 -0.80
CA ARG A 120 18.28 -20.69 -0.45
C ARG A 120 17.37 -21.52 0.43
N VAL A 121 17.03 -22.71 -0.06
CA VAL A 121 16.14 -23.62 0.65
C VAL A 121 16.82 -23.88 1.99
N THR A 122 16.22 -23.43 3.09
CA THR A 122 16.64 -23.78 4.46
C THR A 122 16.24 -25.22 4.78
N GLY A 123 16.32 -26.11 3.79
CA GLY A 123 16.21 -27.52 4.04
C GLY A 123 17.50 -27.93 4.73
N ASP A 124 17.41 -28.73 5.77
CA ASP A 124 18.55 -29.38 6.43
C ASP A 124 19.30 -30.36 5.51
N TYR A 125 19.09 -30.23 4.19
CA TYR A 125 19.57 -31.11 3.14
C TYR A 125 20.45 -30.32 2.18
N ASP A 126 21.74 -30.59 2.24
CA ASP A 126 22.68 -30.23 1.18
C ASP A 126 22.70 -31.34 0.13
N ALA A 127 22.34 -30.99 -1.11
CA ALA A 127 22.37 -31.93 -2.22
C ALA A 127 23.82 -32.29 -2.57
N TRP A 128 24.09 -33.60 -2.65
CA TRP A 128 25.40 -34.10 -3.08
C TRP A 128 25.74 -33.61 -4.50
N THR A 129 26.88 -32.93 -4.64
CA THR A 129 27.40 -32.43 -5.92
C THR A 129 28.69 -33.18 -6.26
N PRO A 130 28.73 -34.02 -7.31
CA PRO A 130 29.97 -34.67 -7.73
C PRO A 130 30.92 -33.64 -8.37
N GLY A 131 32.11 -33.42 -7.77
CA GLY A 131 33.18 -32.69 -8.48
C GLY A 131 34.15 -31.84 -7.64
N ASN A 132 33.95 -31.66 -6.33
CA ASN A 132 34.96 -30.99 -5.50
C ASN A 132 36.03 -31.99 -5.06
N LEU A 133 36.99 -32.25 -5.94
CA LEU A 133 38.27 -32.84 -5.58
C LEU A 133 39.19 -31.72 -5.07
N ASP A 134 39.00 -31.27 -3.83
CA ASP A 134 40.05 -30.54 -3.15
C ASP A 134 41.04 -31.56 -2.54
N GLY A 135 42.25 -31.54 -3.09
CA GLY A 135 43.34 -32.41 -2.70
C GLY A 135 43.85 -32.10 -1.30
N SER A 136 43.18 -32.61 -0.27
CA SER A 136 43.78 -32.78 1.06
C SER A 136 43.13 -33.93 1.83
N THR A 137 43.76 -35.10 1.70
CA THR A 137 44.11 -35.99 2.83
C THR A 137 43.02 -36.30 3.85
N GLY A 138 42.32 -37.41 3.66
CA GLY A 138 41.52 -38.05 4.69
C GLY A 138 41.34 -39.53 4.41
N ARG A 139 42.43 -40.30 4.54
CA ARG A 139 42.43 -41.76 4.45
C ARG A 139 41.62 -42.33 5.62
N SER A 140 40.29 -42.44 5.49
CA SER A 140 39.50 -43.33 6.35
C SER A 140 39.57 -44.73 5.76
N GLN A 141 40.27 -45.60 6.47
CA GLN A 141 40.35 -47.02 6.17
C GLN A 141 38.95 -47.61 6.27
N ASP A 142 38.40 -48.11 5.16
CA ASP A 142 37.30 -49.07 5.21
C ASP A 142 37.89 -50.44 5.60
N PRO A 143 37.39 -51.10 6.67
CA PRO A 143 37.75 -52.48 6.92
C PRO A 143 37.09 -53.36 5.85
N ALA A 144 37.94 -54.17 5.20
CA ALA A 144 37.58 -55.12 4.18
C ALA A 144 36.42 -56.04 4.60
N PHE A 145 35.34 -56.03 3.82
CA PHE A 145 34.41 -57.16 3.76
C PHE A 145 35.08 -58.29 2.98
N GLY A 146 35.71 -59.21 3.73
CA GLY A 146 36.13 -60.50 3.20
C GLY A 146 34.91 -61.41 3.05
N HIS A 147 34.66 -61.86 1.81
CA HIS A 147 33.81 -63.01 1.53
C HIS A 147 34.51 -64.30 1.99
N ASN A 148 33.78 -65.13 2.73
CA ASN A 148 33.89 -66.59 2.75
C ASN A 148 32.48 -67.16 2.91
#